data_AF-A0A505DI06-F1
#
_entry.id   AF-A0A505DI06-F1
#
_cell.length_a   1.000
_cell.length_b   1.000
_cell.length_c   1.000
_cell.angle_alpha   90.00
_cell.angle_beta   90.00
_cell.angle_gamma   90.00
#
_symmetry.space_group_name_H-M   'P 1'
#
loop_
_entity.id
_entity.type
_entity.pdbx_description
1 polymer ?
#
loop_
_entity_poly.entity_id
_entity_poly.type
_entity_poly.pdbx_seq_one_letter_code
_entity_poly.pdbx_strand_id
1 'polypeptide(L)'
;MSAHERSTSCFQPFEMTTTDRPVRLKEARLSATGCHVSGQSFFLSGICVKTLDELSKRTCNLGAMSQKAGGSLRSLRRSNQEQLIALLLAQGPAHRAELARKAGVSRTTVSTIVSELMARGLIITADAEPHDDLDGRAGNRLLVNPRAAVVAGMNHTFDGVFVQLSDLASREIASSGTALDAGTGPAERIEAGTSILQRLLGTAELDRRQVIGVGVGVPGPIHRETGVVGVSLPGQPWSEVHAAEEFGRALGLPVTVENNARLEGLAEARWGAGRGVANLLYFGLSSGIGSGLILDGRLYRGAVGAAGELGHMSVSIDGPPCPCGNQGCLVLHAGLPAAFAALRPVFGKDMTLEEMLARTAAGDRAGDQVFTEVGTVVGRVLANLCNLLNPERIVVGGELSRAGEVLLAPMRDAIRRHALALVREVDLVPAELGLGARVGALGGAALVLSETPDLAAALNRMSVNGITV
;
A
#
# COMPACT_ATOMS: atom_id res chain seq x y z
N MET A 1 41.87 41.23 -46.38
CA MET A 1 41.55 40.03 -47.18
C MET A 1 40.69 39.14 -46.29
N SER A 2 39.38 39.40 -46.15
CA SER A 2 38.25 38.91 -46.98
C SER A 2 38.16 37.38 -46.98
N ALA A 3 37.02 36.71 -46.86
CA ALA A 3 35.64 37.06 -46.53
C ALA A 3 34.87 35.74 -46.29
N HIS A 4 33.72 35.87 -45.62
CA HIS A 4 32.48 35.07 -45.70
C HIS A 4 32.38 33.84 -46.63
N GLU A 5 31.75 32.77 -46.12
CA GLU A 5 30.61 32.11 -46.79
C GLU A 5 29.69 31.34 -45.81
N ARG A 6 28.37 31.49 -46.01
CA ARG A 6 27.28 30.72 -45.38
C ARG A 6 26.72 29.73 -46.41
N SER A 7 26.29 28.54 -46.01
CA SER A 7 25.13 27.79 -46.57
C SER A 7 24.76 26.66 -45.60
N THR A 8 23.58 26.65 -44.95
CA THR A 8 22.27 26.08 -45.34
C THR A 8 22.25 24.60 -45.77
N SER A 9 21.70 23.78 -44.86
CA SER A 9 20.81 22.61 -45.04
C SER A 9 21.16 21.48 -46.01
N CYS A 10 21.21 20.25 -45.50
CA CYS A 10 20.37 19.16 -46.02
C CYS A 10 20.25 18.01 -45.00
N PHE A 11 19.02 17.77 -44.54
CA PHE A 11 18.58 16.55 -43.87
C PHE A 11 18.72 15.36 -44.82
N GLN A 12 19.31 14.25 -44.39
CA GLN A 12 19.16 12.96 -45.06
C GLN A 12 18.08 12.13 -44.36
N PRO A 13 17.06 11.63 -45.07
CA PRO A 13 16.06 10.73 -44.51
C PRO A 13 16.55 9.28 -44.52
N PHE A 14 16.29 8.57 -43.42
CA PHE A 14 16.53 7.13 -43.27
C PHE A 14 15.36 6.36 -43.92
N GLU A 15 15.65 5.51 -44.90
CA GLU A 15 14.69 4.63 -45.58
C GLU A 15 14.19 3.52 -44.63
N MET A 16 12.86 3.40 -44.48
CA MET A 16 12.19 2.21 -43.93
C MET A 16 11.73 1.32 -45.08
N THR A 17 12.24 0.09 -45.13
CA THR A 17 11.79 -0.96 -46.05
C THR A 17 10.48 -1.58 -45.55
N THR A 18 9.46 -1.50 -46.40
CA THR A 18 8.14 -2.11 -46.24
C THR A 18 8.16 -3.60 -46.58
N THR A 19 7.57 -4.45 -45.74
CA THR A 19 7.11 -5.79 -46.15
C THR A 19 5.61 -5.92 -45.89
N ASP A 20 4.88 -6.16 -46.98
CA ASP A 20 3.43 -6.31 -47.08
C ASP A 20 2.93 -7.66 -46.55
N ARG A 21 1.86 -7.64 -45.74
CA ARG A 21 0.78 -8.65 -45.78
C ARG A 21 -0.57 -8.01 -45.37
N PRO A 22 -1.68 -8.22 -46.11
CA PRO A 22 -2.93 -7.51 -45.89
C PRO A 22 -3.86 -8.27 -44.93
N VAL A 23 -4.49 -7.55 -43.99
CA VAL A 23 -5.64 -8.02 -43.21
C VAL A 23 -6.91 -7.36 -43.76
N ARG A 24 -7.87 -8.18 -44.20
CA ARG A 24 -9.18 -7.76 -44.73
C ARG A 24 -10.03 -7.13 -43.62
N LEU A 25 -10.47 -5.89 -43.81
CA LEU A 25 -11.60 -5.31 -43.09
C LEU A 25 -12.84 -5.34 -44.00
N LYS A 26 -13.92 -5.94 -43.50
CA LYS A 26 -15.24 -5.91 -44.14
C LYS A 26 -15.91 -4.57 -43.84
N GLU A 27 -16.15 -3.79 -44.90
CA GLU A 27 -17.05 -2.64 -44.88
C GLU A 27 -18.52 -3.11 -44.83
N ALA A 28 -19.32 -2.46 -43.97
CA ALA A 28 -20.76 -2.40 -44.11
C ALA A 28 -21.15 -0.95 -44.40
N ARG A 29 -21.64 -0.73 -45.63
CA ARG A 29 -22.21 0.52 -46.14
C ARG A 29 -23.47 0.89 -45.36
N LEU A 30 -23.66 2.18 -45.08
CA LEU A 30 -24.97 2.82 -45.13
C LEU A 30 -24.82 4.25 -45.69
N SER A 31 -25.75 4.56 -46.60
CA SER A 31 -25.74 5.62 -47.59
C SER A 31 -26.12 7.00 -47.05
N ALA A 32 -25.59 8.02 -47.72
CA ALA A 32 -25.93 9.42 -47.59
C ALA A 32 -27.40 9.72 -47.94
N THR A 33 -28.01 10.65 -47.19
CA THR A 33 -28.95 11.63 -47.72
C THR A 33 -28.59 12.99 -47.12
N GLY A 34 -28.34 13.97 -47.99
CA GLY A 34 -27.91 15.31 -47.61
C GLY A 34 -29.09 16.22 -47.26
N CYS A 35 -28.81 17.23 -46.45
CA CYS A 35 -29.51 18.50 -46.49
C CYS A 35 -28.59 19.59 -45.91
N HIS A 36 -28.17 20.53 -46.76
CA HIS A 36 -27.56 21.79 -46.35
C HIS A 36 -28.68 22.75 -45.91
N VAL A 37 -28.63 23.27 -44.68
CA VAL A 37 -29.17 24.60 -44.35
C VAL A 37 -28.26 25.28 -43.33
N SER A 38 -27.97 26.54 -43.64
CA SER A 38 -27.17 27.54 -42.94
C SER A 38 -27.69 27.93 -41.54
N GLY A 39 -26.74 28.27 -40.67
CA GLY A 39 -26.81 29.25 -39.58
C GLY A 39 -28.13 29.50 -38.86
N GLN A 40 -28.19 29.17 -37.57
CA GLN A 40 -28.56 30.08 -36.48
C GLN A 40 -28.45 29.38 -35.13
N SER A 41 -28.04 30.16 -34.13
CA SER A 41 -27.98 29.82 -32.72
C SER A 41 -29.30 29.25 -32.21
N PHE A 42 -29.24 28.11 -31.52
CA PHE A 42 -30.29 27.68 -30.59
C PHE A 42 -29.68 27.02 -29.35
N PHE A 43 -29.89 27.70 -28.22
CA PHE A 43 -30.08 27.05 -26.91
C PHE A 43 -31.24 26.06 -27.00
N LEU A 44 -31.09 24.88 -26.39
CA LEU A 44 -32.10 24.00 -25.75
C LEU A 44 -31.34 22.71 -25.39
N SER A 45 -31.06 22.47 -24.10
CA SER A 45 -31.87 21.62 -23.21
C SER A 45 -32.17 20.22 -23.78
N GLY A 46 -31.65 19.21 -23.09
CA GLY A 46 -32.09 17.82 -23.21
C GLY A 46 -31.12 16.95 -23.99
N ILE A 47 -30.34 16.15 -23.27
CA ILE A 47 -30.19 14.69 -23.49
C ILE A 47 -29.46 14.08 -22.29
N CYS A 48 -30.12 13.07 -21.71
CA CYS A 48 -29.61 11.98 -20.86
C CYS A 48 -29.00 12.29 -19.48
N VAL A 49 -29.87 12.66 -18.53
CA VAL A 49 -29.75 12.21 -17.13
C VAL A 49 -30.15 10.72 -17.08
N LYS A 50 -29.27 9.83 -17.53
CA LYS A 50 -29.51 8.37 -17.43
C LYS A 50 -28.29 7.52 -17.06
N THR A 51 -27.27 8.13 -16.46
CA THR A 51 -26.06 7.41 -16.02
C THR A 51 -25.64 7.68 -14.57
N LEU A 52 -26.37 8.52 -13.83
CA LEU A 52 -26.09 8.74 -12.39
C LEU A 52 -26.81 7.74 -11.47
N ASP A 53 -27.90 7.11 -11.93
CA ASP A 53 -28.63 6.09 -11.15
C ASP A 53 -28.04 4.66 -11.28
N GLU A 54 -27.12 4.45 -12.23
CA GLU A 54 -26.36 3.19 -12.37
C GLU A 54 -25.00 3.21 -11.64
N LEU A 55 -24.46 4.39 -11.32
CA LEU A 55 -23.21 4.53 -10.56
C LEU A 55 -23.44 4.60 -9.04
N SER A 56 -24.59 5.12 -8.59
CA SER A 56 -24.98 5.12 -7.17
C SER A 56 -25.31 3.70 -6.63
N LYS A 57 -25.65 2.75 -7.50
CA LYS A 57 -25.93 1.35 -7.11
C LYS A 57 -24.68 0.48 -6.90
N ARG A 58 -23.47 1.02 -7.11
CA ARG A 58 -22.21 0.28 -6.91
C ARG A 58 -21.48 0.59 -5.60
N THR A 59 -21.96 1.54 -4.79
CA THR A 59 -21.36 1.90 -3.48
C THR A 59 -22.21 1.53 -2.25
N CYS A 60 -23.33 0.83 -2.44
CA CYS A 60 -24.01 0.11 -1.36
C CYS A 60 -24.25 -1.34 -1.78
N ASN A 61 -23.23 -2.20 -1.64
CA ASN A 61 -23.43 -3.65 -1.82
C ASN A 61 -22.72 -4.49 -0.76
N LEU A 62 -22.91 -4.11 0.51
CA LEU A 62 -22.85 -5.01 1.67
C LEU A 62 -24.26 -5.55 2.05
N GLY A 63 -25.26 -5.30 1.21
CA GLY A 63 -26.66 -5.59 1.50
C GLY A 63 -27.50 -5.93 0.27
N ALA A 64 -27.00 -6.77 -0.64
CA ALA A 64 -27.86 -7.47 -1.61
C ALA A 64 -27.19 -8.74 -2.17
N MET A 65 -26.80 -9.68 -1.30
CA MET A 65 -26.79 -11.09 -1.70
C MET A 65 -28.18 -11.68 -1.45
N SER A 66 -29.15 -11.29 -2.28
CA SER A 66 -30.46 -11.94 -2.27
C SER A 66 -30.37 -13.30 -2.95
N GLN A 67 -30.52 -14.33 -2.12
CA GLN A 67 -31.27 -15.56 -2.40
C GLN A 67 -31.01 -16.22 -3.77
N LYS A 68 -30.02 -17.11 -3.80
CA LYS A 68 -30.17 -18.40 -4.48
C LYS A 68 -30.34 -19.49 -3.43
N ALA A 69 -31.58 -19.97 -3.29
CA ALA A 69 -31.90 -21.17 -2.54
C ALA A 69 -31.18 -22.38 -3.17
N GLY A 70 -30.51 -23.18 -2.32
CA GLY A 70 -29.79 -24.39 -2.73
C GLY A 70 -28.64 -24.82 -1.80
N GLY A 71 -28.31 -24.03 -0.76
CA GLY A 71 -27.33 -24.44 0.25
C GLY A 71 -27.96 -25.24 1.39
N SER A 72 -27.30 -26.31 1.84
CA SER A 72 -27.73 -27.04 3.03
C SER A 72 -27.81 -26.10 4.25
N LEU A 73 -28.61 -26.44 5.27
CA LEU A 73 -28.68 -25.66 6.53
C LEU A 73 -27.29 -25.40 7.14
N ARG A 74 -26.33 -26.31 6.91
CA ARG A 74 -24.93 -26.15 7.33
C ARG A 74 -24.20 -25.03 6.59
N SER A 75 -24.42 -24.87 5.27
CA SER A 75 -23.75 -23.81 4.50
C SER A 75 -24.28 -22.43 4.86
N LEU A 76 -25.61 -22.30 5.06
CA LEU A 76 -26.21 -21.05 5.52
C LEU A 76 -25.71 -20.65 6.92
N ARG A 77 -25.61 -21.63 7.82
CA ARG A 77 -25.07 -21.40 9.17
C ARG A 77 -23.62 -20.94 9.14
N ARG A 78 -22.78 -21.55 8.30
CA ARG A 78 -21.38 -21.15 8.10
C ARG A 78 -21.26 -19.73 7.57
N SER A 79 -22.05 -19.38 6.55
CA SER A 79 -22.08 -18.03 5.99
C SER A 79 -22.48 -16.98 7.03
N ASN A 80 -23.49 -17.28 7.87
CA ASN A 80 -23.87 -16.37 8.95
C ASN A 80 -22.75 -16.21 10.02
N GLN A 81 -22.02 -17.29 10.35
CA GLN A 81 -20.87 -17.20 11.24
C GLN A 81 -19.78 -16.29 10.67
N GLU A 82 -19.44 -16.47 9.40
CA GLU A 82 -18.44 -15.66 8.69
C GLU A 82 -18.85 -14.18 8.65
N GLN A 83 -20.12 -13.89 8.36
CA GLN A 83 -20.63 -12.53 8.37
C GLN A 83 -20.53 -11.86 9.75
N LEU A 84 -20.83 -12.59 10.83
CA LEU A 84 -20.72 -12.06 12.19
C LEU A 84 -19.27 -11.76 12.58
N ILE A 85 -18.33 -12.64 12.24
CA ILE A 85 -16.90 -12.41 12.48
C ILE A 85 -16.41 -11.19 11.68
N ALA A 86 -16.80 -11.08 10.40
CA ALA A 86 -16.43 -9.95 9.56
C ALA A 86 -16.93 -8.61 10.11
N LEU A 87 -18.17 -8.56 10.62
CA LEU A 87 -18.72 -7.36 11.27
C LEU A 87 -17.90 -6.95 12.50
N LEU A 88 -17.53 -7.91 13.35
CA LEU A 88 -16.74 -7.65 14.55
C LEU A 88 -15.31 -7.20 14.23
N LEU A 89 -14.68 -7.77 13.20
CA LEU A 89 -13.35 -7.34 12.75
C LEU A 89 -13.37 -5.92 12.17
N ALA A 90 -14.42 -5.57 11.43
CA ALA A 90 -14.53 -4.28 10.76
C ALA A 90 -14.94 -3.14 11.71
N GLN A 91 -15.76 -3.41 12.73
CA GLN A 91 -16.41 -2.37 13.53
C GLN A 91 -16.02 -2.41 15.01
N GLY A 92 -15.23 -3.41 15.41
CA GLY A 92 -14.86 -3.62 16.81
C GLY A 92 -15.98 -4.23 17.65
N PRO A 93 -15.91 -4.08 18.99
CA PRO A 93 -16.82 -4.79 19.88
C PRO A 93 -18.29 -4.38 19.70
N ALA A 94 -19.22 -5.34 19.62
CA ALA A 94 -20.63 -5.07 19.35
C ALA A 94 -21.58 -5.90 20.22
N HIS A 95 -22.78 -5.38 20.46
CA HIS A 95 -23.83 -6.15 21.15
C HIS A 95 -24.55 -7.12 20.20
N ARG A 96 -25.11 -8.22 20.73
CA ARG A 96 -25.89 -9.19 19.95
C ARG A 96 -27.03 -8.55 19.16
N ALA A 97 -27.71 -7.56 19.74
CA ALA A 97 -28.82 -6.87 19.07
C ALA A 97 -28.35 -6.06 17.86
N GLU A 98 -27.16 -5.45 17.95
CA GLU A 98 -26.54 -4.72 16.86
C GLU A 98 -26.09 -5.66 15.74
N LEU A 99 -25.44 -6.78 16.10
CA LEU A 99 -25.05 -7.82 15.16
C LEU A 99 -26.27 -8.38 14.40
N ALA A 100 -27.38 -8.65 15.09
CA ALA A 100 -28.61 -9.15 14.46
C ALA A 100 -29.15 -8.16 13.42
N ARG A 101 -29.21 -6.87 13.76
CA ARG A 101 -29.68 -5.80 12.87
C ARG A 101 -28.79 -5.65 11.64
N LYS A 102 -27.46 -5.62 11.83
CA LYS A 102 -26.49 -5.42 10.74
C LYS A 102 -26.37 -6.64 9.83
N ALA A 103 -26.45 -7.85 10.38
CA ALA A 103 -26.39 -9.08 9.59
C ALA A 103 -27.73 -9.45 8.93
N GLY A 104 -28.85 -8.83 9.34
CA GLY A 104 -30.17 -9.14 8.78
C GLY A 104 -30.70 -10.51 9.21
N VAL A 105 -30.28 -11.02 10.37
CA VAL A 105 -30.67 -12.35 10.90
C VAL A 105 -31.40 -12.23 12.24
N SER A 106 -32.18 -13.24 12.60
CA SER A 106 -32.97 -13.20 13.85
C SER A 106 -32.09 -13.16 15.11
N ARG A 107 -32.59 -12.56 16.20
CA ARG A 107 -31.87 -12.55 17.49
C ARG A 107 -31.56 -13.97 18.00
N THR A 108 -32.48 -14.90 17.80
CA THR A 108 -32.30 -16.31 18.18
C THR A 108 -31.14 -16.92 17.39
N THR A 109 -31.07 -16.67 16.08
CA THR A 109 -29.97 -17.13 15.21
C THR A 109 -28.62 -16.56 15.65
N VAL A 110 -28.54 -15.25 15.95
CA VAL A 110 -27.32 -14.64 16.49
C VAL A 110 -26.91 -15.29 17.80
N SER A 111 -27.84 -15.47 18.75
CA SER A 111 -27.52 -16.08 20.04
C SER A 111 -26.95 -17.49 19.89
N THR A 112 -27.53 -18.33 19.02
CA THR A 112 -27.00 -19.68 18.78
C THR A 112 -25.61 -19.64 18.13
N ILE A 113 -25.41 -18.77 17.13
CA ILE A 113 -24.12 -18.63 16.45
C ILE A 113 -23.04 -18.10 17.41
N VAL A 114 -23.36 -17.09 18.21
CA VAL A 114 -22.43 -16.51 19.20
C VAL A 114 -22.03 -17.57 20.21
N SER A 115 -22.98 -18.35 20.75
CA SER A 115 -22.63 -19.44 21.69
C SER A 115 -21.68 -20.46 21.07
N GLU A 116 -21.86 -20.83 19.80
CA GLU A 116 -20.94 -21.73 19.09
C GLU A 116 -19.57 -21.13 18.82
N LEU A 117 -19.50 -19.83 18.52
CA LEU A 117 -18.23 -19.13 18.30
C LEU A 117 -17.48 -18.92 19.63
N MET A 118 -18.19 -18.65 20.72
CA MET A 118 -17.63 -18.56 22.08
C MET A 118 -17.13 -19.92 22.57
N ALA A 119 -17.89 -21.00 22.35
CA ALA A 119 -17.46 -22.35 22.72
C ALA A 119 -16.17 -22.79 21.98
N ARG A 120 -15.90 -22.20 20.81
CA ARG A 120 -14.67 -22.39 20.03
C ARG A 120 -13.60 -21.33 20.31
N GLY A 121 -13.81 -20.43 21.27
CA GLY A 121 -12.87 -19.37 21.60
C GLY A 121 -12.64 -18.34 20.49
N LEU A 122 -13.48 -18.29 19.44
CA LEU A 122 -13.35 -17.30 18.36
C LEU A 122 -13.92 -15.94 18.72
N ILE A 123 -14.92 -15.91 19.59
CA ILE A 123 -15.53 -14.68 20.12
C ILE A 123 -15.44 -14.73 21.64
N ILE A 124 -15.13 -13.58 22.24
CA ILE A 124 -15.13 -13.37 23.68
C ILE A 124 -15.96 -12.14 24.03
N THR A 125 -16.31 -12.00 25.29
CA THR A 125 -16.87 -10.74 25.81
C THR A 125 -15.75 -9.74 26.04
N ALA A 126 -15.95 -8.49 25.64
CA ALA A 126 -15.08 -7.40 26.03
C ALA A 126 -15.21 -7.19 27.54
N ASP A 127 -14.10 -6.91 28.21
CA ASP A 127 -14.14 -6.43 29.59
C ASP A 127 -14.96 -5.13 29.62
N ALA A 128 -15.82 -4.98 30.62
CA ALA A 128 -16.65 -3.78 30.76
C ALA A 128 -15.74 -2.58 31.07
N GLU A 129 -15.71 -1.58 30.19
CA GLU A 129 -15.24 -0.27 30.60
C GLU A 129 -16.21 0.27 31.67
N PRO A 130 -15.70 0.82 32.79
CA PRO A 130 -16.53 1.36 33.84
C PRO A 130 -17.08 2.73 33.41
N HIS A 131 -18.12 2.76 32.57
CA HIS A 131 -18.93 3.95 32.41
C HIS A 131 -20.43 3.64 32.31
N ASP A 132 -21.13 4.20 33.31
CA ASP A 132 -22.52 4.67 33.36
C ASP A 132 -23.55 3.96 32.47
N ASP A 133 -24.00 2.78 32.92
CA ASP A 133 -25.38 2.36 32.67
C ASP A 133 -25.99 1.77 33.95
N LEU A 134 -26.92 2.55 34.53
CA LEU A 134 -27.58 2.34 35.82
C LEU A 134 -28.66 1.24 35.82
N ASP A 135 -28.84 0.48 34.72
CA ASP A 135 -30.02 -0.39 34.55
C ASP A 135 -29.72 -1.89 34.38
N GLY A 136 -28.46 -2.33 34.50
CA GLY A 136 -28.11 -3.76 34.61
C GLY A 136 -28.57 -4.68 33.46
N ARG A 137 -28.99 -4.10 32.32
CA ARG A 137 -29.59 -4.83 31.17
C ARG A 137 -28.91 -4.59 29.82
N ALA A 138 -27.73 -3.97 29.80
CA ALA A 138 -26.89 -3.93 28.61
C ALA A 138 -25.96 -5.16 28.60
N GLY A 139 -26.33 -6.20 27.85
CA GLY A 139 -25.50 -7.42 27.76
C GLY A 139 -24.10 -7.13 27.21
N ASN A 140 -23.08 -7.85 27.66
CA ASN A 140 -21.67 -7.61 27.32
C ASN A 140 -21.41 -7.43 25.81
N ARG A 141 -20.52 -6.50 25.45
CA ARG A 141 -20.03 -6.34 24.08
C ARG A 141 -19.20 -7.57 23.69
N LEU A 142 -19.32 -8.02 22.46
CA LEU A 142 -18.60 -9.18 21.91
C LEU A 142 -17.49 -8.69 21.00
N LEU A 143 -16.32 -9.33 21.03
CA LEU A 143 -15.25 -9.12 20.06
C LEU A 143 -14.69 -10.46 19.56
N VAL A 144 -14.02 -10.44 18.41
CA VAL A 144 -13.18 -11.57 18.00
C VAL A 144 -12.06 -11.73 19.03
N ASN A 145 -11.84 -12.95 19.51
CA ASN A 145 -10.74 -13.22 20.43
C ASN A 145 -9.42 -12.87 19.76
N PRO A 146 -8.66 -11.88 20.26
CA PRO A 146 -7.38 -11.50 19.67
C PRO A 146 -6.43 -12.68 19.52
N ARG A 147 -6.49 -13.62 20.46
CA ARG A 147 -5.63 -14.81 20.50
C ARG A 147 -6.14 -15.96 19.63
N ALA A 148 -7.28 -15.85 18.93
CA ALA A 148 -7.81 -16.98 18.15
C ALA A 148 -6.90 -17.44 17.01
N ALA A 149 -6.04 -16.55 16.50
CA ALA A 149 -5.08 -16.84 15.45
C ALA A 149 -3.92 -15.84 15.48
N VAL A 150 -2.90 -16.16 14.68
CA VAL A 150 -1.68 -15.37 14.53
C VAL A 150 -1.55 -14.91 13.08
N VAL A 151 -1.12 -13.67 12.87
CA VAL A 151 -0.64 -13.18 11.58
C VAL A 151 0.85 -12.98 11.63
N ALA A 152 1.53 -13.19 10.52
CA ALA A 152 2.94 -12.87 10.39
C ALA A 152 3.13 -11.73 9.38
N GLY A 153 4.04 -10.83 9.72
CA GLY A 153 4.60 -9.86 8.79
C GLY A 153 6.07 -10.18 8.57
N MET A 154 6.52 -10.18 7.32
CA MET A 154 7.88 -10.43 6.92
C MET A 154 8.29 -9.34 5.93
N ASN A 155 9.41 -8.67 6.16
CA ASN A 155 9.80 -7.55 5.31
C ASN A 155 11.27 -7.69 4.92
N HIS A 156 11.51 -7.79 3.62
CA HIS A 156 12.84 -7.83 3.03
C HIS A 156 13.20 -6.45 2.52
N THR A 157 14.27 -5.89 3.07
CA THR A 157 14.94 -4.69 2.59
C THR A 157 16.21 -5.08 1.86
N PHE A 158 16.94 -4.11 1.30
CA PHE A 158 18.22 -4.39 0.64
C PHE A 158 19.26 -4.97 1.61
N ASP A 159 19.24 -4.52 2.86
CA ASP A 159 20.22 -4.78 3.92
C ASP A 159 19.77 -5.82 4.96
N GLY A 160 18.57 -6.41 4.83
CA GLY A 160 18.12 -7.42 5.77
C GLY A 160 16.71 -7.95 5.58
N VAL A 161 16.30 -8.74 6.56
CA VAL A 161 14.93 -9.25 6.71
C VAL A 161 14.49 -9.12 8.15
N PHE A 162 13.24 -8.75 8.37
CA PHE A 162 12.60 -8.69 9.68
C PHE A 162 11.27 -9.42 9.65
N VAL A 163 10.97 -10.17 10.71
CA VAL A 163 9.73 -10.94 10.87
C VAL A 163 9.08 -10.61 12.20
N GLN A 164 7.76 -10.44 12.18
CA GLN A 164 6.94 -10.20 13.35
C GLN A 164 5.72 -11.11 13.36
N LEU A 165 5.45 -11.73 14.50
CA LEU A 165 4.20 -12.43 14.80
C LEU A 165 3.29 -11.48 15.58
N SER A 166 2.03 -11.38 15.19
CA SER A 166 1.03 -10.57 15.89
C SER A 166 -0.28 -11.31 16.07
N ASP A 167 -1.01 -10.97 17.13
CA ASP A 167 -2.38 -11.44 17.35
C ASP A 167 -3.38 -10.68 16.45
N LEU A 168 -4.66 -11.03 16.50
CA LEU A 168 -5.70 -10.37 15.67
C LEU A 168 -6.03 -8.94 16.13
N ALA A 169 -5.64 -8.56 17.35
CA ALA A 169 -5.67 -7.17 17.81
C ALA A 169 -4.39 -6.41 17.44
N SER A 170 -3.52 -7.02 16.62
CA SER A 170 -2.26 -6.46 16.15
C SER A 170 -1.24 -6.22 17.27
N ARG A 171 -1.35 -6.94 18.39
CA ARG A 171 -0.35 -6.93 19.46
C ARG A 171 0.81 -7.83 19.05
N GLU A 172 2.04 -7.34 19.21
CA GLU A 172 3.24 -8.13 18.95
C GLU A 172 3.31 -9.32 19.92
N ILE A 173 3.51 -10.52 19.37
CA ILE A 173 3.78 -11.74 20.13
C ILE A 173 5.29 -11.96 20.22
N ALA A 174 5.97 -11.88 19.07
CA ALA A 174 7.42 -12.01 18.98
C ALA A 174 7.92 -11.39 17.67
N SER A 175 9.16 -10.90 17.65
CA SER A 175 9.78 -10.36 16.45
C SER A 175 11.29 -10.58 16.44
N SER A 176 11.89 -10.63 15.25
CA SER A 176 13.35 -10.74 15.07
C SER A 176 13.72 -10.37 13.64
N GLY A 177 14.96 -9.92 13.44
CA GLY A 177 15.53 -9.72 12.11
C GLY A 177 16.97 -10.19 12.01
N THR A 178 17.51 -10.14 10.80
CA THR A 178 18.93 -10.31 10.51
C THR A 178 19.34 -9.38 9.39
N ALA A 179 20.58 -8.88 9.44
CA ALA A 179 21.20 -8.21 8.31
C ALA A 179 21.52 -9.23 7.21
N LEU A 180 21.50 -8.77 5.97
CA LEU A 180 21.87 -9.52 4.77
C LEU A 180 22.63 -8.59 3.83
N ASP A 181 23.62 -9.13 3.13
CA ASP A 181 24.36 -8.37 2.15
C ASP A 181 23.47 -8.00 0.97
N ALA A 182 23.69 -6.82 0.38
CA ALA A 182 22.90 -6.35 -0.76
C ALA A 182 22.93 -7.35 -1.93
N GLY A 183 24.05 -8.07 -2.11
CA GLY A 183 24.23 -9.09 -3.15
C GLY A 183 23.60 -10.45 -2.86
N THR A 184 23.03 -10.68 -1.67
CA THR A 184 22.35 -11.94 -1.33
C THR A 184 21.15 -12.17 -2.25
N GLY A 185 21.08 -13.35 -2.87
CA GLY A 185 20.01 -13.70 -3.81
C GLY A 185 18.65 -14.01 -3.14
N PRO A 186 17.57 -14.14 -3.92
CA PRO A 186 16.22 -14.42 -3.42
C PRO A 186 16.11 -15.67 -2.56
N ALA A 187 16.69 -16.80 -2.98
CA ALA A 187 16.58 -18.07 -2.27
C ALA A 187 17.11 -17.98 -0.83
N GLU A 188 18.32 -17.43 -0.66
CA GLU A 188 18.93 -17.22 0.65
C GLU A 188 18.14 -16.22 1.51
N ARG A 189 17.58 -15.16 0.90
CA ARG A 189 16.69 -14.21 1.60
C ARG A 189 15.42 -14.89 2.10
N ILE A 190 14.78 -15.71 1.27
CA ILE A 190 13.57 -16.48 1.64
C ILE A 190 13.89 -17.46 2.76
N GLU A 191 15.03 -18.16 2.70
CA GLU A 191 15.48 -19.07 3.74
C GLU A 191 15.72 -18.35 5.07
N ALA A 192 16.36 -17.17 5.03
CA ALA A 192 16.59 -16.35 6.22
C ALA A 192 15.25 -15.95 6.88
N GLY A 193 14.29 -15.44 6.10
CA GLY A 193 12.96 -15.08 6.60
C GLY A 193 12.20 -16.29 7.17
N THR A 194 12.26 -17.42 6.46
CA THR A 194 11.62 -18.68 6.88
C THR A 194 12.19 -19.20 8.19
N SER A 195 13.52 -19.18 8.34
CA SER A 195 14.22 -19.61 9.53
C SER A 195 13.88 -18.74 10.74
N ILE A 196 13.78 -17.41 10.54
CA ILE A 196 13.33 -16.49 11.59
C ILE A 196 11.89 -16.83 12.00
N LEU A 197 10.98 -17.00 11.04
CA LEU A 197 9.58 -17.33 11.34
C LEU A 197 9.48 -18.62 12.16
N GLN A 198 10.18 -19.68 11.75
CA GLN A 198 10.18 -20.97 12.47
C GLN A 198 10.71 -20.82 13.90
N ARG A 199 11.79 -20.07 14.08
CA ARG A 199 12.34 -19.79 15.41
C ARG A 199 11.36 -19.01 16.28
N LEU A 200 10.71 -17.98 15.75
CA LEU A 200 9.71 -17.20 16.49
C LEU A 200 8.51 -18.05 16.91
N LEU A 201 8.03 -18.94 16.03
CA LEU A 201 6.95 -19.88 16.36
C LEU A 201 7.38 -20.84 17.48
N GLY A 202 8.59 -21.38 17.42
CA GLY A 202 9.13 -22.26 18.46
C GLY A 202 9.29 -21.55 19.81
N THR A 203 9.84 -20.33 19.83
CA THR A 203 10.00 -19.54 21.06
C THR A 203 8.67 -19.11 21.67
N ALA A 204 7.66 -18.83 20.84
CA ALA A 204 6.32 -18.47 21.31
C ALA A 204 5.42 -19.69 21.60
N GLU A 205 5.93 -20.92 21.43
CA GLU A 205 5.18 -22.17 21.59
C GLU A 205 3.90 -22.23 20.71
N LEU A 206 3.97 -21.64 19.51
CA LEU A 206 2.86 -21.57 18.56
C LEU A 206 2.97 -22.67 17.50
N ASP A 207 1.85 -23.35 17.25
CA ASP A 207 1.70 -24.27 16.12
C ASP A 207 1.60 -23.46 14.83
N ARG A 208 2.36 -23.86 13.79
CA ARG A 208 2.33 -23.23 12.47
C ARG A 208 0.92 -23.05 11.92
N ARG A 209 0.01 -23.99 12.19
CA ARG A 209 -1.38 -23.97 11.73
C ARG A 209 -2.20 -22.84 12.35
N GLN A 210 -1.71 -22.20 13.41
CA GLN A 210 -2.30 -21.01 14.01
C GLN A 210 -2.01 -19.74 13.20
N VAL A 211 -1.04 -19.78 12.28
CA VAL A 211 -0.73 -18.66 11.39
C VAL A 211 -1.71 -18.64 10.22
N ILE A 212 -2.62 -17.67 10.21
CA ILE A 212 -3.64 -17.53 9.16
C ILE A 212 -3.11 -16.94 7.86
N GLY A 213 -1.96 -16.26 7.90
CA GLY A 213 -1.33 -15.70 6.73
C GLY A 213 -0.05 -14.95 7.05
N VAL A 214 0.76 -14.75 6.01
CA VAL A 214 2.02 -14.01 6.06
C VAL A 214 1.97 -12.88 5.03
N GLY A 215 2.10 -11.64 5.49
CA GLY A 215 2.28 -10.48 4.62
C GLY A 215 3.78 -10.27 4.39
N VAL A 216 4.20 -10.31 3.13
CA VAL A 216 5.62 -10.24 2.75
C VAL A 216 5.91 -8.95 1.99
N GLY A 217 6.84 -8.15 2.51
CA GLY A 217 7.36 -6.95 1.86
C GLY A 217 8.61 -7.24 1.04
N VAL A 218 8.62 -6.83 -0.22
CA VAL A 218 9.82 -6.86 -1.08
C VAL A 218 9.96 -5.54 -1.85
N PRO A 219 11.18 -5.11 -2.20
CA PRO A 219 11.38 -3.92 -2.99
C PRO A 219 10.94 -4.17 -4.42
N GLY A 220 10.33 -3.14 -5.03
CA GLY A 220 9.90 -3.09 -6.42
C GLY A 220 8.39 -3.15 -6.65
N PRO A 221 7.93 -2.85 -7.88
CA PRO A 221 6.54 -3.01 -8.27
C PRO A 221 6.20 -4.49 -8.36
N ILE A 222 5.00 -4.87 -7.94
CA ILE A 222 4.56 -6.27 -7.96
C ILE A 222 3.33 -6.38 -8.83
N HIS A 223 3.39 -7.26 -9.82
CA HIS A 223 2.25 -7.55 -10.66
C HIS A 223 1.22 -8.36 -9.86
N ARG A 224 0.06 -7.75 -9.57
CA ARG A 224 -0.91 -8.27 -8.61
C ARG A 224 -1.45 -9.66 -8.95
N GLU A 225 -1.60 -9.97 -10.24
CA GLU A 225 -2.17 -11.25 -10.67
C GLU A 225 -1.14 -12.38 -10.72
N THR A 226 0.11 -12.07 -11.06
CA THR A 226 1.15 -13.08 -11.31
C THR A 226 2.11 -13.23 -10.13
N GLY A 227 2.12 -12.25 -9.21
CA GLY A 227 3.07 -12.17 -8.11
C GLY A 227 4.51 -11.88 -8.53
N VAL A 228 4.73 -11.56 -9.82
CA VAL A 228 6.06 -11.25 -10.37
C VAL A 228 6.48 -9.86 -9.93
N VAL A 229 7.69 -9.75 -9.42
CA VAL A 229 8.29 -8.46 -9.06
C VAL A 229 8.98 -7.87 -10.29
N GLY A 230 8.59 -6.65 -10.65
CA GLY A 230 9.20 -5.90 -11.74
C GLY A 230 10.52 -5.25 -11.33
N VAL A 231 11.29 -4.87 -12.36
CA VAL A 231 12.57 -4.16 -12.19
C VAL A 231 12.31 -2.68 -11.88
N SER A 232 12.87 -2.19 -10.78
CA SER A 232 12.77 -0.76 -10.40
C SER A 232 14.11 -0.12 -10.06
N LEU A 233 15.04 -0.88 -9.51
CA LEU A 233 16.36 -0.40 -9.10
C LEU A 233 17.47 -1.38 -9.52
N PRO A 234 18.67 -0.87 -9.86
CA PRO A 234 19.82 -1.74 -10.12
C PRO A 234 20.14 -2.63 -8.92
N GLY A 235 20.44 -3.91 -9.17
CA GLY A 235 20.83 -4.85 -8.11
C GLY A 235 19.70 -5.29 -7.18
N GLN A 236 18.44 -5.00 -7.52
CA GLN A 236 17.27 -5.50 -6.78
C GLN A 236 17.20 -7.03 -6.87
N PRO A 237 17.26 -7.75 -5.73
CA PRO A 237 17.38 -9.21 -5.73
C PRO A 237 16.13 -9.89 -6.31
N TRP A 238 14.96 -9.25 -6.19
CA TRP A 238 13.67 -9.84 -6.53
C TRP A 238 13.27 -9.71 -8.00
N SER A 239 14.10 -9.12 -8.85
CA SER A 239 13.75 -8.88 -10.25
C SER A 239 13.29 -10.16 -10.96
N GLU A 240 12.09 -10.12 -11.55
CA GLU A 240 11.45 -11.24 -12.27
C GLU A 240 11.08 -12.46 -11.40
N VAL A 241 11.21 -12.34 -10.08
CA VAL A 241 10.87 -13.42 -9.14
C VAL A 241 9.36 -13.50 -8.94
N HIS A 242 8.81 -14.73 -8.99
CA HIS A 242 7.43 -15.04 -8.61
C HIS A 242 7.29 -15.10 -7.08
N ALA A 243 7.47 -13.96 -6.42
CA ALA A 243 7.67 -13.90 -4.97
C ALA A 243 6.54 -14.59 -4.18
N ALA A 244 5.27 -14.37 -4.54
CA ALA A 244 4.15 -14.98 -3.83
C ALA A 244 4.18 -16.51 -3.87
N GLU A 245 4.55 -17.09 -5.02
CA GLU A 245 4.67 -18.53 -5.18
C GLU A 245 5.87 -19.09 -4.41
N GLU A 246 7.03 -18.45 -4.52
CA GLU A 246 8.26 -18.92 -3.85
C GLU A 246 8.15 -18.87 -2.33
N PHE A 247 7.65 -17.76 -1.78
CA PHE A 247 7.35 -17.67 -0.35
C PHE A 247 6.25 -18.64 0.07
N GLY A 248 5.19 -18.78 -0.74
CA GLY A 248 4.11 -19.73 -0.48
C GLY A 248 4.62 -21.17 -0.39
N ARG A 249 5.55 -21.56 -1.27
CA ARG A 249 6.20 -22.87 -1.28
C ARG A 249 7.14 -23.07 -0.09
N ALA A 250 7.98 -22.09 0.21
CA ALA A 250 8.94 -22.17 1.31
C ALA A 250 8.26 -22.17 2.69
N LEU A 251 7.17 -21.41 2.82
CA LEU A 251 6.42 -21.30 4.07
C LEU A 251 5.29 -22.34 4.17
N GLY A 252 4.74 -22.88 3.09
CA GLY A 252 3.54 -23.71 3.19
C GLY A 252 2.39 -23.01 3.94
N LEU A 253 2.31 -21.68 3.83
CA LEU A 253 1.32 -20.82 4.46
C LEU A 253 0.71 -19.90 3.40
N PRO A 254 -0.51 -19.37 3.62
CA PRO A 254 -1.05 -18.30 2.78
C PRO A 254 -0.13 -17.08 2.82
N VAL A 255 0.32 -16.63 1.66
CA VAL A 255 1.22 -15.48 1.51
C VAL A 255 0.56 -14.41 0.66
N THR A 256 0.66 -13.15 1.11
CA THR A 256 0.37 -11.97 0.29
C THR A 256 1.64 -11.14 0.20
N VAL A 257 2.07 -10.82 -1.02
CA VAL A 257 3.29 -10.03 -1.24
C VAL A 257 2.91 -8.60 -1.60
N GLU A 258 3.66 -7.65 -1.07
CA GLU A 258 3.49 -6.22 -1.32
C GLU A 258 4.82 -5.47 -1.32
N ASN A 259 4.82 -4.26 -1.89
CA ASN A 259 5.94 -3.35 -1.90
C ASN A 259 6.23 -2.81 -0.49
N ASN A 260 7.50 -2.67 -0.12
CA ASN A 260 7.90 -2.20 1.21
C ASN A 260 7.25 -0.85 1.58
N ALA A 261 7.29 0.14 0.68
CA ALA A 261 6.76 1.48 0.97
C ALA A 261 5.24 1.49 1.12
N ARG A 262 4.52 0.60 0.43
CA ARG A 262 3.07 0.42 0.65
C ARG A 262 2.79 -0.21 2.01
N LEU A 263 3.59 -1.17 2.44
CA LEU A 263 3.47 -1.76 3.79
C LEU A 263 3.77 -0.73 4.88
N GLU A 264 4.83 0.06 4.72
CA GLU A 264 5.15 1.15 5.64
C GLU A 264 4.00 2.18 5.71
N GLY A 265 3.46 2.58 4.56
CA GLY A 265 2.30 3.47 4.51
C GLY A 265 1.06 2.87 5.16
N LEU A 266 0.82 1.56 5.02
CA LEU A 266 -0.27 0.87 5.70
C LEU A 266 -0.07 0.82 7.22
N ALA A 267 1.17 0.63 7.68
CA ALA A 267 1.51 0.68 9.10
C ALA A 267 1.26 2.08 9.67
N GLU A 268 1.77 3.13 9.00
CA GLU A 268 1.58 4.53 9.40
C GLU A 268 0.11 4.94 9.41
N ALA A 269 -0.68 4.52 8.40
CA ALA A 269 -2.12 4.75 8.36
C ALA A 269 -2.85 4.16 9.58
N ARG A 270 -2.37 3.01 10.07
CA ARG A 270 -3.07 2.24 11.11
C ARG A 270 -2.60 2.57 12.52
N TRP A 271 -1.30 2.76 12.72
CA TRP A 271 -0.70 2.93 14.05
C TRP A 271 0.18 4.17 14.21
N GLY A 272 0.56 4.83 13.13
CA GLY A 272 1.48 5.97 13.16
C GLY A 272 0.82 7.30 12.84
N ALA A 273 1.59 8.15 12.17
CA ALA A 273 1.23 9.53 11.85
C ALA A 273 0.05 9.63 10.88
N GLY A 274 -0.30 8.54 10.17
CA GLY A 274 -1.44 8.47 9.26
C GLY A 274 -2.79 8.18 9.91
N ARG A 275 -2.85 7.99 11.24
CA ARG A 275 -4.08 7.66 11.94
C ARG A 275 -5.14 8.77 11.83
N GLY A 276 -6.39 8.32 11.71
CA GLY A 276 -7.58 9.20 11.79
C GLY A 276 -7.99 9.84 10.46
N VAL A 277 -7.28 9.56 9.37
CA VAL A 277 -7.63 10.03 8.01
C VAL A 277 -7.90 8.84 7.09
N ALA A 278 -8.76 9.06 6.09
CA ALA A 278 -9.10 8.04 5.09
C ALA A 278 -8.26 8.19 3.81
N ASN A 279 -7.79 9.41 3.52
CA ASN A 279 -7.00 9.73 2.34
C ASN A 279 -5.59 10.16 2.74
N LEU A 280 -4.63 9.27 2.59
CA LEU A 280 -3.25 9.41 3.04
C LEU A 280 -2.27 9.09 1.91
N LEU A 281 -1.24 9.91 1.76
CA LEU A 281 -0.05 9.59 0.99
C LEU A 281 1.12 9.34 1.94
N TYR A 282 1.63 8.11 2.01
CA TYR A 282 2.93 7.83 2.59
C TYR A 282 4.01 8.00 1.52
N PHE A 283 5.08 8.73 1.83
CA PHE A 283 6.18 9.02 0.90
C PHE A 283 7.52 8.65 1.55
N GLY A 284 8.10 7.52 1.10
CA GLY A 284 9.36 7.00 1.64
C GLY A 284 10.57 7.49 0.86
N LEU A 285 11.48 8.20 1.54
CA LEU A 285 12.74 8.71 0.99
C LEU A 285 13.94 7.90 1.50
N SER A 286 14.36 6.93 0.69
CA SER A 286 15.42 5.96 1.01
C SER A 286 16.41 5.84 -0.17
N SER A 287 17.13 4.72 -0.25
CA SER A 287 17.86 4.26 -1.44
C SER A 287 17.04 4.37 -2.73
N GLY A 288 15.75 4.03 -2.64
CA GLY A 288 14.72 4.36 -3.62
C GLY A 288 13.68 5.35 -3.08
N ILE A 289 12.74 5.73 -3.93
CA ILE A 289 11.56 6.52 -3.52
C ILE A 289 10.31 5.71 -3.85
N GLY A 290 9.63 5.27 -2.79
CA GLY A 290 8.38 4.54 -2.87
C GLY A 290 7.24 5.27 -2.17
N SER A 291 6.01 4.86 -2.43
CA SER A 291 4.86 5.44 -1.73
C SER A 291 3.74 4.45 -1.48
N GLY A 292 2.96 4.73 -0.44
CA GLY A 292 1.70 4.10 -0.13
C GLY A 292 0.55 5.08 -0.33
N LEU A 293 -0.42 4.73 -1.17
CA LEU A 293 -1.63 5.51 -1.38
C LEU A 293 -2.78 4.84 -0.63
N ILE A 294 -3.29 5.47 0.43
CA ILE A 294 -4.51 5.02 1.10
C ILE A 294 -5.62 5.94 0.67
N LEU A 295 -6.60 5.42 -0.05
CA LEU A 295 -7.75 6.18 -0.57
C LEU A 295 -9.03 5.53 -0.03
N ASP A 296 -9.92 6.34 0.53
CA ASP A 296 -11.13 5.87 1.22
C ASP A 296 -10.84 4.78 2.28
N GLY A 297 -9.71 4.90 3.00
CA GLY A 297 -9.27 3.96 4.02
C GLY A 297 -8.72 2.64 3.47
N ARG A 298 -8.44 2.55 2.16
CA ARG A 298 -7.99 1.33 1.49
C ARG A 298 -6.69 1.56 0.73
N LEU A 299 -5.79 0.59 0.81
CA LEU A 299 -4.55 0.61 0.03
C LEU A 299 -4.86 0.55 -1.48
N TYR A 300 -4.48 1.60 -2.19
CA TYR A 300 -4.65 1.75 -3.63
C TYR A 300 -3.42 1.23 -4.39
N ARG A 301 -3.68 0.35 -5.36
CA ARG A 301 -2.65 -0.37 -6.13
C ARG A 301 -2.66 -0.10 -7.63
N GLY A 302 -3.69 0.60 -8.11
CA GLY A 302 -3.94 0.77 -9.53
C GLY A 302 -4.30 -0.55 -10.23
N ALA A 303 -4.28 -0.53 -11.56
CA ALA A 303 -4.79 -1.62 -12.39
C ALA A 303 -4.01 -2.94 -12.23
N VAL A 304 -2.68 -2.87 -12.20
CA VAL A 304 -1.80 -4.05 -12.21
C VAL A 304 -0.93 -4.20 -10.96
N GLY A 305 -1.04 -3.30 -9.98
CA GLY A 305 -0.20 -3.33 -8.77
C GLY A 305 0.95 -2.31 -8.71
N ALA A 306 1.06 -1.43 -9.71
CA ALA A 306 2.16 -0.48 -9.85
C ALA A 306 1.82 0.98 -9.47
N ALA A 307 0.69 1.26 -8.82
CA ALA A 307 0.40 2.63 -8.37
C ALA A 307 1.31 3.06 -7.22
N GLY A 308 1.81 4.30 -7.24
CA GLY A 308 2.65 4.83 -6.17
C GLY A 308 4.16 4.65 -6.39
N GLU A 309 4.60 4.32 -7.60
CA GLU A 309 6.02 4.36 -8.00
C GLU A 309 6.49 5.82 -8.24
N LEU A 310 6.32 6.68 -7.24
CA LEU A 310 6.53 8.14 -7.36
C LEU A 310 7.98 8.53 -7.62
N GLY A 311 8.94 7.68 -7.22
CA GLY A 311 10.35 7.86 -7.56
C GLY A 311 10.62 7.89 -9.06
N HIS A 312 9.73 7.33 -9.89
CA HIS A 312 9.88 7.27 -11.34
C HIS A 312 9.09 8.36 -12.08
N MET A 313 8.50 9.32 -11.36
CA MET A 313 7.95 10.53 -11.98
C MET A 313 9.08 11.38 -12.56
N SER A 314 8.95 11.81 -13.81
CA SER A 314 9.92 12.71 -14.43
C SER A 314 9.79 14.12 -13.84
N VAL A 315 10.87 14.62 -13.25
CA VAL A 315 10.97 15.98 -12.70
C VAL A 315 11.93 16.87 -13.49
N SER A 316 12.67 16.27 -14.44
CA SER A 316 13.56 16.94 -15.36
C SER A 316 13.40 16.33 -16.75
N ILE A 317 12.77 17.05 -17.68
CA ILE A 317 12.50 16.57 -19.04
C ILE A 317 13.80 16.15 -19.74
N ASP A 318 14.84 16.96 -19.63
CA ASP A 318 16.18 16.69 -20.18
C ASP A 318 17.12 16.08 -19.13
N GLY A 319 16.55 15.38 -18.15
CA GLY A 319 17.30 14.77 -17.04
C GLY A 319 18.08 13.52 -17.44
N PRO A 320 18.93 12.99 -16.53
CA PRO A 320 19.72 11.80 -16.80
C PRO A 320 18.82 10.56 -17.05
N PRO A 321 19.30 9.58 -17.84
CA PRO A 321 18.60 8.32 -18.03
C PRO A 321 18.45 7.57 -16.70
N CYS A 322 17.27 7.00 -16.47
CA CYS A 322 16.96 6.19 -15.31
C CYS A 322 17.06 4.70 -15.67
N PRO A 323 17.56 3.84 -14.76
CA PRO A 323 17.55 2.38 -14.95
C PRO A 323 16.16 1.78 -15.26
N CYS A 324 15.06 2.46 -14.91
CA CYS A 324 13.71 2.02 -15.27
C CYS A 324 13.34 2.25 -16.74
N GLY A 325 14.22 2.88 -17.55
CA GLY A 325 14.00 3.21 -18.96
C GLY A 325 13.45 4.61 -19.24
N ASN A 326 13.07 5.37 -18.20
CA ASN A 326 12.61 6.76 -18.31
C ASN A 326 13.79 7.76 -18.19
N GLN A 327 13.52 9.07 -18.26
CA GLN A 327 14.51 10.15 -18.06
C GLN A 327 14.09 11.13 -16.97
N GLY A 328 15.07 11.59 -16.19
CA GLY A 328 14.89 12.60 -15.15
C GLY A 328 13.93 12.21 -14.03
N CYS A 329 13.92 10.92 -13.66
CA CYS A 329 13.12 10.41 -12.55
C CYS A 329 13.48 11.07 -11.22
N LEU A 330 12.48 11.36 -10.39
CA LEU A 330 12.63 11.97 -9.06
C LEU A 330 13.69 11.27 -8.20
N VAL A 331 13.76 9.94 -8.24
CA VAL A 331 14.74 9.15 -7.46
C VAL A 331 16.20 9.53 -7.75
N LEU A 332 16.50 10.01 -8.96
CA LEU A 332 17.85 10.45 -9.36
C LEU A 332 18.22 11.81 -8.75
N HIS A 333 17.24 12.55 -8.24
CA HIS A 333 17.42 13.89 -7.68
C HIS A 333 17.19 13.93 -6.15
N ALA A 334 16.34 13.05 -5.63
CA ALA A 334 15.88 13.08 -4.24
C ALA A 334 16.12 11.77 -3.47
N GLY A 335 16.64 10.73 -4.13
CA GLY A 335 16.99 9.48 -3.45
C GLY A 335 18.28 9.62 -2.64
N LEU A 336 18.48 8.70 -1.68
CA LEU A 336 19.67 8.66 -0.85
C LEU A 336 21.00 8.62 -1.66
N PRO A 337 21.12 7.89 -2.79
CA PRO A 337 22.33 7.93 -3.62
C PRO A 337 22.62 9.33 -4.20
N ALA A 338 21.59 10.11 -4.51
CA ALA A 338 21.73 11.48 -5.01
C ALA A 338 22.26 12.41 -3.91
N ALA A 339 21.73 12.31 -2.69
CA ALA A 339 22.22 13.06 -1.52
C ALA A 339 23.69 12.72 -1.21
N PHE A 340 24.05 11.42 -1.22
CA PHE A 340 25.45 11.00 -1.07
C PHE A 340 26.35 11.59 -2.16
N ALA A 341 25.93 11.53 -3.42
CA ALA A 341 26.71 12.05 -4.54
C ALA A 341 26.96 13.56 -4.41
N ALA A 342 25.95 14.32 -3.97
CA ALA A 342 26.05 15.76 -3.77
C ALA A 342 26.97 16.15 -2.60
N LEU A 343 26.97 15.38 -1.51
CA LEU A 343 27.69 15.72 -0.28
C LEU A 343 29.11 15.14 -0.20
N ARG A 344 29.41 14.03 -0.89
CA ARG A 344 30.75 13.40 -0.89
C ARG A 344 31.92 14.36 -1.20
N PRO A 345 31.83 15.31 -2.14
CA PRO A 345 32.91 16.27 -2.41
C PRO A 345 33.29 17.13 -1.20
N VAL A 346 32.34 17.36 -0.27
CA VAL A 346 32.53 18.22 0.91
C VAL A 346 32.72 17.39 2.19
N PHE A 347 32.00 16.27 2.31
CA PHE A 347 31.95 15.48 3.53
C PHE A 347 32.93 14.30 3.52
N GLY A 348 33.53 14.00 2.37
CA GLY A 348 34.46 12.89 2.19
C GLY A 348 33.80 11.69 1.52
N LYS A 349 34.63 10.86 0.88
CA LYS A 349 34.18 9.71 0.08
C LYS A 349 33.52 8.61 0.93
N ASP A 350 34.04 8.40 2.13
CA ASP A 350 33.63 7.31 3.04
C ASP A 350 32.54 7.75 4.03
N MET A 351 31.92 8.90 3.79
CA MET A 351 30.80 9.42 4.59
C MET A 351 29.71 8.37 4.77
N THR A 352 29.29 8.19 6.01
CA THR A 352 28.14 7.36 6.38
C THR A 352 26.84 8.17 6.38
N LEU A 353 25.68 7.48 6.37
CA LEU A 353 24.39 8.12 6.54
C LEU A 353 24.29 8.87 7.88
N GLU A 354 24.81 8.27 8.95
CA GLU A 354 24.80 8.90 10.28
C GLU A 354 25.62 10.18 10.32
N GLU A 355 26.81 10.19 9.70
CA GLU A 355 27.61 11.42 9.59
C GLU A 355 26.93 12.47 8.72
N MET A 356 26.32 12.08 7.60
CA MET A 356 25.56 12.99 6.74
C MET A 356 24.45 13.71 7.54
N LEU A 357 23.65 12.94 8.27
CA LEU A 357 22.54 13.45 9.07
C LEU A 357 23.04 14.28 10.26
N ALA A 358 24.07 13.81 10.97
CA ALA A 358 24.62 14.51 12.14
C ALA A 358 25.21 15.89 11.75
N ARG A 359 25.94 15.96 10.63
CA ARG A 359 26.49 17.24 10.14
C ARG A 359 25.40 18.20 9.67
N THR A 360 24.39 17.67 8.98
CA THR A 360 23.23 18.48 8.58
C THR A 360 22.49 19.02 9.81
N ALA A 361 22.23 18.18 10.81
CA ALA A 361 21.61 18.59 12.06
C ALA A 361 22.44 19.63 12.85
N ALA A 362 23.76 19.66 12.64
CA ALA A 362 24.66 20.67 13.20
C ALA A 362 24.68 22.00 12.41
N GLY A 363 23.87 22.14 11.35
CA GLY A 363 23.79 23.35 10.53
C GLY A 363 24.94 23.50 9.53
N ASP A 364 25.51 22.38 9.06
CA ASP A 364 26.49 22.41 7.98
C ASP A 364 25.82 22.95 6.69
N ARG A 365 26.40 24.02 6.13
CA ARG A 365 25.81 24.74 4.98
C ARG A 365 25.62 23.85 3.75
N ALA A 366 26.51 22.90 3.51
CA ALA A 366 26.38 21.99 2.36
C ALA A 366 25.27 20.97 2.61
N GLY A 367 25.18 20.43 3.84
CA GLY A 367 24.06 19.58 4.27
C GLY A 367 22.73 20.30 4.08
N ASP A 368 22.60 21.49 4.67
CA ASP A 368 21.40 22.31 4.59
C ASP A 368 20.98 22.60 3.15
N GLN A 369 21.95 22.97 2.30
CA GLN A 369 21.68 23.23 0.89
C GLN A 369 21.13 22.00 0.19
N VAL A 370 21.78 20.84 0.32
CA VAL A 370 21.37 19.61 -0.36
C VAL A 370 19.98 19.17 0.11
N PHE A 371 19.71 19.14 1.41
CA PHE A 371 18.39 18.75 1.92
C PHE A 371 17.30 19.77 1.57
N THR A 372 17.63 21.05 1.48
CA THR A 372 16.70 22.09 1.01
C THR A 372 16.34 21.90 -0.47
N GLU A 373 17.32 21.57 -1.32
CA GLU A 373 17.12 21.27 -2.73
C GLU A 373 16.26 20.02 -2.91
N VAL A 374 16.58 18.93 -2.19
CA VAL A 374 15.78 17.70 -2.17
C VAL A 374 14.34 18.00 -1.74
N GLY A 375 14.14 18.72 -0.63
CA GLY A 375 12.82 19.07 -0.13
C GLY A 375 12.03 19.92 -1.12
N THR A 376 12.68 20.84 -1.82
CA THR A 376 12.04 21.68 -2.84
C THR A 376 11.57 20.86 -4.04
N VAL A 377 12.40 19.94 -4.55
CA VAL A 377 12.05 19.08 -5.69
C VAL A 377 10.94 18.11 -5.31
N VAL A 378 11.03 17.47 -4.15
CA VAL A 378 9.98 16.57 -3.65
C VAL A 378 8.68 17.34 -3.44
N GLY A 379 8.72 18.50 -2.78
CA GLY A 379 7.53 19.31 -2.52
C GLY A 379 6.81 19.76 -3.79
N ARG A 380 7.53 19.99 -4.90
CA ARG A 380 6.92 20.22 -6.23
C ARG A 380 6.15 19.02 -6.74
N VAL A 381 6.69 17.82 -6.59
CA VAL A 381 5.98 16.58 -6.95
C VAL A 381 4.77 16.37 -6.06
N LEU A 382 4.93 16.56 -4.75
CA LEU A 382 3.82 16.46 -3.79
C LEU A 382 2.72 17.48 -4.08
N ALA A 383 3.05 18.70 -4.53
CA ALA A 383 2.07 19.71 -4.93
C ALA A 383 1.17 19.20 -6.08
N ASN A 384 1.76 18.55 -7.08
CA ASN A 384 1.01 17.94 -8.17
C ASN A 384 0.11 16.81 -7.67
N LEU A 385 0.58 16.01 -6.70
CA LEU A 385 -0.22 14.96 -6.08
C LEU A 385 -1.35 15.52 -5.21
N CYS A 386 -1.15 16.66 -4.55
CA CYS A 386 -2.24 17.37 -3.86
C CYS A 386 -3.33 17.80 -4.84
N ASN A 387 -2.94 18.35 -5.99
CA ASN A 387 -3.88 18.72 -7.05
C ASN A 387 -4.62 17.52 -7.64
N LEU A 388 -3.97 16.36 -7.73
CA LEU A 388 -4.51 15.15 -8.34
C LEU A 388 -5.38 14.33 -7.39
N LEU A 389 -4.92 14.14 -6.16
CA LEU A 389 -5.48 13.19 -5.20
C LEU A 389 -6.21 13.88 -4.04
N ASN A 390 -5.85 15.13 -3.72
CA ASN A 390 -6.35 15.88 -2.57
C ASN A 390 -6.33 15.04 -1.26
N PRO A 391 -5.15 14.55 -0.83
CA PRO A 391 -5.06 13.77 0.40
C PRO A 391 -5.29 14.66 1.63
N GLU A 392 -5.79 14.07 2.71
CA GLU A 392 -5.92 14.76 4.00
C GLU A 392 -4.56 14.96 4.66
N ARG A 393 -3.65 13.98 4.48
CA ARG A 393 -2.31 13.98 5.07
C ARG A 393 -1.26 13.38 4.14
N ILE A 394 -0.05 13.90 4.25
CA ILE A 394 1.17 13.33 3.68
C ILE A 394 2.10 12.96 4.83
N VAL A 395 2.48 11.69 4.92
CA VAL A 395 3.45 11.18 5.88
C VAL A 395 4.77 10.94 5.17
N VAL A 396 5.84 11.59 5.63
CA VAL A 396 7.18 11.47 5.04
C VAL A 396 8.03 10.53 5.89
N GLY A 397 8.41 9.39 5.31
CA GLY A 397 9.26 8.39 5.94
C GLY A 397 10.56 8.14 5.18
N GLY A 398 11.25 7.05 5.52
CA GLY A 398 12.56 6.70 4.95
C GLY A 398 13.73 7.45 5.60
N GLU A 399 14.94 6.98 5.36
CA GLU A 399 16.18 7.41 6.02
C GLU A 399 16.42 8.92 5.90
N LEU A 400 16.12 9.52 4.75
CA LEU A 400 16.33 10.96 4.56
C LEU A 400 15.34 11.82 5.35
N SER A 401 14.17 11.29 5.72
CA SER A 401 13.19 12.04 6.55
C SER A 401 13.77 12.46 7.91
N ARG A 402 14.82 11.76 8.39
CA ARG A 402 15.55 12.06 9.63
C ARG A 402 16.30 13.39 9.60
N ALA A 403 16.49 14.01 8.44
CA ALA A 403 17.01 15.37 8.36
C ALA A 403 16.03 16.39 8.99
N GLY A 404 14.76 16.04 9.16
CA GLY A 404 13.79 16.86 9.87
C GLY A 404 13.43 18.13 9.11
N GLU A 405 13.34 19.26 9.82
CA GLU A 405 12.78 20.50 9.28
C GLU A 405 13.55 21.08 8.09
N VAL A 406 14.86 20.84 7.99
CA VAL A 406 15.67 21.27 6.83
C VAL A 406 15.22 20.62 5.52
N LEU A 407 14.55 19.46 5.61
CA LEU A 407 13.96 18.76 4.49
C LEU A 407 12.45 19.04 4.39
N LEU A 408 11.72 18.98 5.51
CA LEU A 408 10.25 19.05 5.55
C LEU A 408 9.72 20.47 5.31
N ALA A 409 10.39 21.52 5.81
CA ALA A 409 9.94 22.89 5.60
C ALA A 409 9.99 23.31 4.12
N PRO A 410 11.07 23.05 3.37
CA PRO A 410 11.10 23.29 1.92
C PRO A 410 10.04 22.50 1.14
N MET A 411 9.70 21.28 1.58
CA MET A 411 8.59 20.52 0.98
C MET A 411 7.26 21.25 1.17
N ARG A 412 6.93 21.65 2.41
CA ARG A 412 5.71 22.41 2.70
C ARG A 412 5.66 23.71 1.91
N ASP A 413 6.75 24.44 1.83
CA ASP A 413 6.80 25.71 1.10
C ASP A 413 6.66 25.52 -0.41
N ALA A 414 7.19 24.44 -0.98
CA ALA A 414 6.97 24.11 -2.39
C ALA A 414 5.51 23.70 -2.65
N ILE A 415 4.87 22.94 -1.75
CA ILE A 415 3.44 22.60 -1.85
C ILE A 415 2.60 23.88 -1.82
N ARG A 416 2.80 24.77 -0.84
CA ARG A 416 2.09 26.05 -0.73
C ARG A 416 2.19 26.92 -1.98
N ARG A 417 3.36 26.90 -2.63
CA ARG A 417 3.64 27.68 -3.84
C ARG A 417 3.06 27.08 -5.12
N HIS A 418 2.95 25.76 -5.21
CA HIS A 418 2.68 25.07 -6.47
C HIS A 418 1.34 24.31 -6.53
N ALA A 419 0.71 24.06 -5.38
CA ALA A 419 -0.62 23.46 -5.34
C ALA A 419 -1.73 24.54 -5.47
N LEU A 420 -2.92 24.11 -5.88
CA LEU A 420 -4.11 24.96 -5.91
C LEU A 420 -4.42 25.46 -4.50
N ALA A 421 -4.91 26.71 -4.39
CA ALA A 421 -5.18 27.35 -3.11
C ALA A 421 -6.08 26.53 -2.17
N LEU A 422 -6.96 25.69 -2.73
CA LEU A 422 -7.85 24.81 -1.98
C LEU A 422 -7.13 23.64 -1.29
N VAL A 423 -6.03 23.14 -1.86
CA VAL A 423 -5.37 21.88 -1.44
C VAL A 423 -3.93 22.08 -0.96
N ARG A 424 -3.47 23.35 -0.90
CA ARG A 424 -2.08 23.70 -0.61
C ARG A 424 -1.70 23.69 0.87
N GLU A 425 -2.69 23.63 1.76
CA GLU A 425 -2.51 23.52 3.23
C GLU A 425 -2.74 22.07 3.70
N VAL A 426 -2.28 21.09 2.90
CA VAL A 426 -2.28 19.70 3.30
C VAL A 426 -1.40 19.49 4.54
N ASP A 427 -1.82 18.60 5.44
CA ASP A 427 -1.06 18.23 6.62
C ASP A 427 0.14 17.36 6.21
N LEU A 428 1.37 17.90 6.27
CA LEU A 428 2.60 17.18 5.96
C LEU A 428 3.42 16.98 7.23
N VAL A 429 3.59 15.71 7.62
CA VAL A 429 4.20 15.29 8.88
C VAL A 429 5.26 14.20 8.67
N PRO A 430 6.26 14.07 9.55
CA PRO A 430 7.16 12.92 9.54
C PRO A 430 6.42 11.64 9.96
N ALA A 431 6.95 10.49 9.53
CA ALA A 431 6.53 9.17 10.01
C ALA A 431 6.80 9.01 11.52
N GLU A 432 5.91 8.27 12.22
CA GLU A 432 5.97 8.11 13.68
C GLU A 432 6.55 6.75 14.10
N LEU A 433 6.37 5.70 13.29
CA LEU A 433 6.73 4.32 13.65
C LEU A 433 8.21 4.00 13.48
N GLY A 434 9.03 4.99 13.12
CA GLY A 434 10.45 4.83 12.85
C GLY A 434 10.72 4.37 11.42
N LEU A 435 11.78 3.57 11.23
CA LEU A 435 12.28 3.21 9.90
C LEU A 435 12.47 1.70 9.71
N GLY A 436 12.58 1.32 8.44
CA GLY A 436 13.24 0.09 8.01
C GLY A 436 12.40 -1.17 8.14
N ALA A 437 13.10 -2.30 8.25
CA ALA A 437 12.49 -3.61 8.08
C ALA A 437 11.34 -3.89 9.06
N ARG A 438 11.40 -3.35 10.30
CA ARG A 438 10.36 -3.53 11.33
C ARG A 438 9.03 -2.89 10.94
N VAL A 439 9.02 -1.66 10.42
CA VAL A 439 7.77 -0.95 10.07
C VAL A 439 7.06 -1.65 8.92
N GLY A 440 7.81 -2.07 7.88
CA GLY A 440 7.23 -2.86 6.81
C GLY A 440 6.73 -4.23 7.26
N ALA A 441 7.35 -4.87 8.26
CA ALA A 441 6.84 -6.14 8.81
C ALA A 441 5.51 -5.92 9.55
N LEU A 442 5.41 -4.85 10.35
CA LEU A 442 4.14 -4.45 10.97
C LEU A 442 3.06 -4.16 9.90
N GLY A 443 3.45 -3.50 8.81
CA GLY A 443 2.60 -3.30 7.62
C GLY A 443 2.16 -4.61 6.97
N GLY A 444 3.04 -5.60 6.88
CA GLY A 444 2.72 -6.94 6.37
C GLY A 444 1.68 -7.65 7.22
N ALA A 445 1.79 -7.56 8.55
CA ALA A 445 0.75 -8.07 9.44
C ALA A 445 -0.59 -7.32 9.25
N ALA A 446 -0.54 -5.99 9.08
CA ALA A 446 -1.71 -5.18 8.77
C ALA A 446 -2.38 -5.62 7.46
N LEU A 447 -1.58 -5.90 6.44
CA LEU A 447 -2.02 -6.33 5.13
C LEU A 447 -2.84 -7.62 5.23
N VAL A 448 -2.34 -8.64 5.95
CA VAL A 448 -3.07 -9.90 6.15
C VAL A 448 -4.42 -9.63 6.85
N LEU A 449 -4.42 -8.79 7.88
CA LEU A 449 -5.64 -8.45 8.62
C LEU A 449 -6.65 -7.66 7.77
N SER A 450 -6.18 -6.82 6.86
CA SER A 450 -7.02 -5.98 5.99
C SER A 450 -7.49 -6.70 4.73
N GLU A 451 -6.71 -7.67 4.23
CA GLU A 451 -6.89 -8.20 2.88
C GLU A 451 -7.18 -9.67 2.80
N THR A 452 -7.20 -10.41 3.90
CA THR A 452 -7.75 -11.76 3.84
C THR A 452 -9.24 -11.61 3.51
N PRO A 453 -9.68 -11.83 2.24
CA PRO A 453 -11.06 -11.55 1.80
C PRO A 453 -12.07 -12.50 2.48
N ASP A 454 -11.51 -13.44 3.22
CA ASP A 454 -12.09 -14.55 3.93
C ASP A 454 -11.47 -14.64 5.33
N LEU A 455 -11.00 -13.54 5.96
CA LEU A 455 -10.42 -13.61 7.32
C LEU A 455 -11.36 -14.33 8.27
N ALA A 456 -12.63 -13.95 8.20
CA ALA A 456 -13.71 -14.61 8.90
C ALA A 456 -13.85 -16.11 8.55
N ALA A 457 -13.74 -16.46 7.27
CA ALA A 457 -13.84 -17.85 6.83
C ALA A 457 -12.60 -18.69 7.18
N ALA A 458 -11.40 -18.10 7.16
CA ALA A 458 -10.15 -18.71 7.60
C ALA A 458 -10.20 -19.03 9.09
N LEU A 459 -10.60 -18.05 9.91
CA LEU A 459 -10.81 -18.23 11.35
C LEU A 459 -11.87 -19.30 11.62
N ASN A 460 -12.99 -19.27 10.89
CA ASN A 460 -14.03 -20.27 11.05
C ASN A 460 -13.52 -21.68 10.71
N ARG A 461 -12.81 -21.86 9.58
CA ARG A 461 -12.21 -23.15 9.17
C ARG A 461 -11.21 -23.68 10.19
N MET A 462 -10.32 -22.84 10.71
CA MET A 462 -9.35 -23.25 11.74
C MET A 462 -10.04 -23.75 13.00
N SER A 463 -11.06 -23.04 13.46
CA SER A 463 -11.81 -23.46 14.65
C SER A 463 -12.55 -24.79 14.45
N VAL A 464 -13.08 -25.05 13.25
CA VAL A 464 -13.74 -26.32 12.92
C VAL A 464 -12.74 -27.48 12.95
N ASN A 465 -11.47 -27.22 12.63
CA ASN A 465 -10.41 -28.21 12.66
C ASN A 465 -9.73 -28.35 14.04
N GLY A 466 -10.22 -27.64 15.07
CA GLY A 466 -9.66 -27.67 16.43
C GLY A 466 -8.31 -26.96 16.58
N ILE A 467 -8.02 -25.98 15.73
CA ILE A 467 -6.73 -25.27 15.64
C ILE A 467 -6.88 -23.84 16.19
N THR A 468 -7.42 -23.70 17.39
CA THR A 468 -7.49 -22.42 18.12
C THR A 468 -6.46 -22.43 19.25
N VAL A 469 -5.87 -21.26 19.56
CA VAL A 469 -4.95 -21.08 20.70
C VAL A 469 -5.62 -21.40 22.02
#